data_AF-A0A0J1HDY8-F1
#
_entry.id   AF-A0A0J1HDY8-F1
#
_cell.length_a   1.000
_cell.length_b   1.000
_cell.length_c   1.000
_cell.angle_alpha   90.00
_cell.angle_beta   90.00
_cell.angle_gamma   90.00
#
_symmetry.space_group_name_H-M   'P 1'
#
loop_
_entity.id
_entity.type
_entity.pdbx_description
1 polymer ?
#
loop_
_entity_poly.entity_id
_entity_poly.type
_entity_poly.pdbx_seq_one_letter_code
_entity_poly.pdbx_strand_id
1 'polypeptide(L)'
;MNMKSVVSVLGLSVFLTGCPLEDDDVSQIRITHASSDAPPVAVLLNGETVGGLENVDYQTGSQLLNVESGTYNVGVEALLPGDERLSVISANLDFSPDMQYDIVAVNQAESIEPVVLSRPDILPSGNEIRVDVLHAHPDVPAVDIYLNTEEDISAVEPAVAGLAFKEDHPELPVILPAATYRLRLTLAGSKTVAYASGPVELNGGSDLLITAVPNVSGGAVSPVNLLVADGEQITVLRNLGEQVEVRVVHAVADAPNVDVLASGSVVDGLSDITFREFRSVRLAPEHYDLSVAAAFDNSVVVIDAPDTSFAAGTSTSIYAVGKLNSVTDSTIEPLIIPEDLRPVAAYAKVRVVHASSTAAGLGRVDIHASVDGVFDASTVVLEGVDFKQTAVLNVPAGTYQLAVILQSDPSYTPAVTASAEVENGGVYSVVATDDFAGGLLLNVDNTL
;
A
#
# COMPACT_ATOMS: atom_id res chain seq x y z
N MET A 1 1.65 -71.44 31.37
CA MET A 1 0.32 -71.06 30.85
C MET A 1 0.55 -69.96 29.81
N ASN A 2 -0.22 -70.00 28.72
CA ASN A 2 -0.36 -68.98 27.67
C ASN A 2 0.56 -69.09 26.43
N MET A 3 0.31 -70.18 25.70
CA MET A 3 -0.33 -70.20 24.38
C MET A 3 0.10 -69.17 23.31
N LYS A 4 0.66 -69.73 22.24
CA LYS A 4 0.86 -69.19 20.89
C LYS A 4 -0.47 -69.07 20.13
N SER A 5 -0.60 -68.09 19.22
CA SER A 5 -1.34 -68.12 17.93
C SER A 5 -1.54 -66.68 17.43
N VAL A 6 -1.66 -66.33 16.14
CA VAL A 6 -1.57 -67.02 14.85
C VAL A 6 -1.45 -65.89 13.80
N VAL A 7 -0.72 -66.17 12.72
CA VAL A 7 -0.60 -65.35 11.51
C VAL A 7 -1.95 -65.25 10.79
N SER A 8 -2.30 -64.07 10.26
CA SER A 8 -3.28 -63.96 9.17
C SER A 8 -2.75 -63.00 8.10
N VAL A 9 -2.47 -63.59 6.94
CA VAL A 9 -2.21 -62.93 5.68
C VAL A 9 -3.56 -62.69 5.02
N LEU A 10 -3.89 -61.43 4.74
CA LEU A 10 -4.94 -61.06 3.78
C LEU A 10 -4.27 -60.34 2.62
N GLY A 11 -4.20 -61.02 1.47
CA GLY A 11 -3.86 -60.39 0.20
C GLY A 11 -5.05 -59.55 -0.27
N LEU A 12 -4.79 -58.28 -0.55
CA LEU A 12 -5.76 -57.40 -1.19
C LEU A 12 -5.38 -57.26 -2.67
N SER A 13 -6.28 -57.74 -3.51
CA SER A 13 -6.20 -57.75 -4.96
C SER A 13 -6.15 -56.34 -5.52
N VAL A 14 -5.23 -56.15 -6.46
CA VAL A 14 -5.14 -55.00 -7.36
C VAL A 14 -6.42 -54.87 -8.18
N PHE A 15 -7.11 -53.74 -8.04
CA PHE A 15 -7.90 -53.16 -9.12
C PHE A 15 -7.24 -51.82 -9.48
N LEU A 16 -6.38 -51.85 -10.49
CA LEU A 16 -6.01 -50.65 -11.24
C LEU A 16 -7.27 -50.20 -11.99
N THR A 17 -8.10 -49.36 -11.37
CA THR A 17 -8.95 -48.45 -12.11
C THR A 17 -8.04 -47.35 -12.62
N GLY A 18 -7.54 -47.50 -13.85
CA GLY A 18 -6.97 -46.38 -14.58
C GLY A 18 -8.06 -45.32 -14.72
N CYS A 19 -7.93 -44.21 -14.00
CA CYS A 19 -8.54 -42.98 -14.48
C CYS A 19 -7.95 -42.69 -15.86
N PRO A 20 -8.76 -42.34 -16.87
CA PRO A 20 -8.19 -41.71 -18.05
C PRO A 20 -7.51 -40.43 -17.56
N LEU A 21 -6.24 -40.28 -17.88
CA LEU A 21 -5.60 -38.97 -17.87
C LEU A 21 -6.31 -38.21 -18.99
N GLU A 22 -7.30 -37.38 -18.66
CA GLU A 22 -7.62 -36.26 -19.52
C GLU A 22 -6.35 -35.41 -19.55
N ASP A 23 -5.76 -35.32 -20.74
CA ASP A 23 -4.69 -34.39 -21.03
C ASP A 23 -5.36 -33.02 -20.94
N ASP A 24 -5.47 -32.49 -19.73
CA ASP A 24 -6.12 -31.20 -19.53
C ASP A 24 -5.23 -30.18 -20.24
N ASP A 25 -5.72 -29.66 -21.37
CA ASP A 25 -5.15 -28.52 -22.06
C ASP A 25 -5.24 -27.32 -21.08
N VAL A 26 -4.36 -27.24 -20.07
CA VAL A 26 -4.36 -26.20 -19.04
C VAL A 26 -3.33 -25.13 -19.43
N SER A 27 -3.65 -23.90 -19.07
CA SER A 27 -2.74 -22.76 -19.09
C SER A 27 -2.68 -22.14 -17.70
N GLN A 28 -1.59 -21.44 -17.41
CA GLN A 28 -1.44 -20.67 -16.18
C GLN A 28 -1.59 -19.19 -16.45
N ILE A 29 -2.30 -18.48 -15.58
CA ILE A 29 -2.39 -17.03 -15.63
C ILE A 29 -1.96 -16.42 -14.29
N ARG A 30 -1.31 -15.27 -14.34
CA ARG A 30 -1.06 -14.42 -13.17
C ARG A 30 -1.48 -13.00 -13.50
N ILE A 31 -2.15 -12.35 -12.56
CA ILE A 31 -2.65 -10.99 -12.72
C ILE A 31 -1.94 -10.08 -11.73
N THR A 32 -1.47 -8.93 -12.18
CA THR A 32 -0.81 -7.90 -11.34
C THR A 32 -1.43 -6.53 -11.59
N HIS A 33 -1.77 -5.82 -10.52
CA HIS A 33 -2.24 -4.45 -10.60
C HIS A 33 -1.07 -3.45 -10.44
N ALA A 34 -0.64 -2.86 -11.56
CA ALA A 34 0.47 -1.91 -11.61
C ALA A 34 0.06 -0.45 -11.89
N SER A 35 -1.24 -0.15 -12.01
CA SER A 35 -1.74 1.23 -12.12
C SER A 35 -1.75 1.92 -10.76
N SER A 36 -0.97 2.99 -10.61
CA SER A 36 -0.65 3.58 -9.29
C SER A 36 -1.75 4.46 -8.70
N ASP A 37 -2.58 5.06 -9.54
CA ASP A 37 -3.66 5.98 -9.16
C ASP A 37 -5.06 5.36 -9.38
N ALA A 38 -5.15 4.15 -9.92
CA ALA A 38 -6.42 3.45 -10.03
C ALA A 38 -6.90 2.96 -8.65
N PRO A 39 -8.23 2.89 -8.45
CA PRO A 39 -8.80 2.25 -7.28
C PRO A 39 -8.54 0.73 -7.29
N PRO A 40 -8.76 0.02 -6.18
CA PRO A 40 -8.79 -1.43 -6.18
C PRO A 40 -9.76 -1.97 -7.25
N VAL A 41 -9.46 -3.14 -7.81
CA VAL A 41 -10.24 -3.74 -8.89
C VAL A 41 -10.69 -5.16 -8.56
N ALA A 42 -11.81 -5.58 -9.15
CA ALA A 42 -12.18 -6.98 -9.27
C ALA A 42 -11.82 -7.49 -10.68
N VAL A 43 -11.33 -8.74 -10.77
CA VAL A 43 -10.99 -9.37 -12.05
C VAL A 43 -12.00 -10.45 -12.39
N LEU A 44 -12.44 -10.48 -13.64
CA LEU A 44 -13.48 -11.36 -14.14
C LEU A 44 -12.97 -12.20 -15.31
N LEU A 45 -13.38 -13.45 -15.36
CA LEU A 45 -13.25 -14.34 -16.51
C LEU A 45 -14.64 -14.72 -17.00
N ASN A 46 -14.94 -14.43 -18.26
CA ASN A 46 -16.26 -14.66 -18.88
C ASN A 46 -17.43 -14.02 -18.10
N GLY A 47 -17.17 -12.89 -17.44
CA GLY A 47 -18.14 -12.15 -16.64
C GLY A 47 -18.33 -12.65 -15.21
N GLU A 48 -17.56 -13.67 -14.77
CA GLU A 48 -17.57 -14.15 -13.39
C GLU A 48 -16.31 -13.69 -12.65
N THR A 49 -16.46 -13.14 -11.44
CA THR A 49 -15.31 -12.73 -10.61
C THR A 49 -14.48 -13.94 -10.23
N VAL A 50 -13.16 -13.85 -10.45
CA VAL A 50 -12.20 -14.90 -10.09
C VAL A 50 -11.98 -14.88 -8.58
N GLY A 51 -12.06 -16.07 -7.95
CA GLY A 51 -11.84 -16.21 -6.51
C GLY A 51 -10.45 -15.72 -6.08
N GLY A 52 -10.39 -14.88 -5.04
CA GLY A 52 -9.15 -14.25 -4.57
C GLY A 52 -8.73 -13.00 -5.34
N LEU A 53 -9.52 -12.59 -6.35
CA LEU A 53 -9.31 -11.38 -7.15
C LEU A 53 -10.51 -10.43 -7.09
N GLU A 54 -11.22 -10.41 -5.96
CA GLU A 54 -12.38 -9.55 -5.73
C GLU A 54 -12.01 -8.11 -5.35
N ASN A 55 -10.79 -7.89 -4.84
CA ASN A 55 -10.28 -6.61 -4.36
C ASN A 55 -8.75 -6.53 -4.49
N VAL A 56 -8.28 -6.47 -5.72
CA VAL A 56 -6.85 -6.36 -6.07
C VAL A 56 -6.46 -4.89 -6.02
N ASP A 57 -5.63 -4.51 -5.05
CA ASP A 57 -5.10 -3.15 -4.91
C ASP A 57 -3.80 -2.98 -5.69
N TYR A 58 -3.35 -1.73 -5.85
CA TYR A 58 -2.06 -1.41 -6.43
C TYR A 58 -0.91 -2.17 -5.74
N GLN A 59 0.06 -2.66 -6.53
CA GLN A 59 1.19 -3.50 -6.09
C GLN A 59 0.81 -4.89 -5.58
N THR A 60 -0.43 -5.33 -5.83
CA THR A 60 -0.89 -6.68 -5.49
C THR A 60 -1.27 -7.46 -6.76
N GLY A 61 -1.48 -8.77 -6.60
CA GLY A 61 -1.82 -9.66 -7.69
C GLY A 61 -2.10 -11.08 -7.21
N SER A 62 -2.35 -11.99 -8.15
CA SER A 62 -2.57 -13.41 -7.85
C SER A 62 -1.26 -14.19 -7.73
N GLN A 63 -1.36 -15.38 -7.13
CA GLN A 63 -0.51 -16.52 -7.49
C GLN A 63 -0.72 -16.95 -8.97
N LEU A 64 0.02 -17.94 -9.44
CA LEU A 64 -0.31 -18.63 -10.69
C LEU A 64 -1.63 -19.39 -10.53
N LEU A 65 -2.58 -19.12 -11.43
CA LEU A 65 -3.90 -19.71 -11.48
C LEU A 65 -4.00 -20.62 -12.69
N ASN A 66 -4.43 -21.86 -12.49
CA ASN A 66 -4.72 -22.79 -13.58
C ASN A 66 -6.08 -22.45 -14.19
N VAL A 67 -6.14 -22.32 -15.52
CA VAL A 67 -7.36 -22.16 -16.30
C VAL A 67 -7.35 -23.10 -17.49
N GLU A 68 -8.52 -23.61 -17.89
CA GLU A 68 -8.63 -24.39 -19.12
C GLU A 68 -8.17 -23.53 -20.31
N SER A 69 -7.47 -24.12 -21.27
CA SER A 69 -7.03 -23.41 -22.47
C SER A 69 -8.23 -23.03 -23.33
N GLY A 70 -8.15 -21.87 -23.95
CA GLY A 70 -9.21 -21.33 -24.78
C GLY A 70 -9.27 -19.81 -24.75
N THR A 71 -10.32 -19.29 -25.36
CA THR A 71 -10.58 -17.85 -25.38
C THR A 71 -11.43 -17.45 -24.17
N TYR A 72 -10.95 -16.46 -23.41
CA TYR A 72 -11.68 -15.87 -22.30
C TYR A 72 -11.95 -14.40 -22.57
N ASN A 73 -13.13 -13.93 -22.19
CA ASN A 73 -13.33 -12.51 -21.96
C ASN A 73 -12.76 -12.16 -20.57
N VAL A 74 -11.60 -11.52 -20.54
CA VAL A 74 -10.98 -11.01 -19.32
C VAL A 74 -11.48 -9.60 -19.07
N GLY A 75 -12.19 -9.42 -17.96
CA GLY A 75 -12.74 -8.16 -17.52
C GLY A 75 -12.08 -7.65 -16.25
N VAL A 76 -11.99 -6.32 -16.11
CA VAL A 76 -11.56 -5.67 -14.87
C VAL A 76 -12.57 -4.59 -14.52
N GLU A 77 -13.04 -4.62 -13.27
CA GLU A 77 -13.98 -3.65 -12.70
C GLU A 77 -13.31 -2.87 -11.58
N ALA A 78 -13.20 -1.55 -11.75
CA ALA A 78 -12.80 -0.64 -10.70
C ALA A 78 -13.87 -0.58 -9.60
N LEU A 79 -13.43 -0.68 -8.34
CA LEU A 79 -14.27 -0.60 -7.16
C LEU A 79 -14.35 0.86 -6.68
N LEU A 80 -15.55 1.43 -6.72
CA LEU A 80 -15.81 2.83 -6.41
C LEU A 80 -16.56 2.96 -5.07
N PRO A 81 -16.56 4.15 -4.46
CA PRO A 81 -17.33 4.41 -3.25
C PRO A 81 -18.81 4.08 -3.41
N GLY A 82 -19.46 3.61 -2.34
CA GLY A 82 -20.89 3.29 -2.35
C GLY A 82 -21.24 1.99 -3.10
N ASP A 83 -20.30 1.04 -3.16
CA ASP A 83 -20.43 -0.26 -3.84
C ASP A 83 -20.63 -0.17 -5.37
N GLU A 84 -20.33 0.98 -5.96
CA GLU A 84 -20.35 1.17 -7.42
C GLU A 84 -19.18 0.44 -8.08
N ARG A 85 -19.41 -0.07 -9.30
CA ARG A 85 -18.41 -0.76 -10.12
C ARG A 85 -18.36 -0.15 -11.51
N LEU A 86 -17.15 0.07 -12.02
CA LEU A 86 -16.92 0.57 -13.38
C LEU A 86 -16.05 -0.42 -14.16
N SER A 87 -16.54 -0.94 -15.28
CA SER A 87 -15.71 -1.75 -16.18
C SER A 87 -14.64 -0.86 -16.82
N VAL A 88 -13.37 -1.17 -16.56
CA VAL A 88 -12.21 -0.38 -17.03
C VAL A 88 -11.38 -1.13 -18.06
N ILE A 89 -11.39 -2.47 -18.04
CA ILE A 89 -10.79 -3.31 -19.07
C ILE A 89 -11.80 -4.38 -19.49
N SER A 90 -11.89 -4.63 -20.80
CA SER A 90 -12.51 -5.83 -21.34
C SER A 90 -11.76 -6.25 -22.60
N ALA A 91 -11.15 -7.42 -22.57
CA ALA A 91 -10.36 -7.97 -23.66
C ALA A 91 -10.65 -9.46 -23.84
N ASN A 92 -10.64 -9.94 -25.08
CA ASN A 92 -10.63 -11.38 -25.34
C ASN A 92 -9.17 -11.83 -25.44
N LEU A 93 -8.76 -12.72 -24.54
CA LEU A 93 -7.42 -13.30 -24.52
C LEU A 93 -7.50 -14.79 -24.84
N ASP A 94 -6.56 -15.26 -25.64
CA ASP A 94 -6.42 -16.67 -26.01
C ASP A 94 -5.32 -17.30 -25.18
N PHE A 95 -5.69 -18.26 -24.33
CA PHE A 95 -4.74 -19.04 -23.54
C PHE A 95 -4.53 -20.41 -24.19
N SER A 96 -3.28 -20.69 -24.56
CA SER A 96 -2.88 -21.95 -25.19
C SER A 96 -2.39 -22.96 -24.16
N PRO A 97 -2.50 -24.27 -24.43
CA PRO A 97 -2.01 -25.30 -23.52
C PRO A 97 -0.51 -25.18 -23.29
N ASP A 98 -0.06 -25.59 -22.09
CA ASP A 98 1.34 -25.58 -21.67
C ASP A 98 1.98 -24.17 -21.71
N MET A 99 1.18 -23.13 -21.54
CA MET A 99 1.64 -21.73 -21.52
C MET A 99 1.29 -21.06 -20.20
N GLN A 100 2.18 -20.17 -19.77
CA GLN A 100 1.98 -19.21 -18.70
C GLN A 100 1.77 -17.82 -19.30
N TYR A 101 0.81 -17.08 -18.76
CA TYR A 101 0.49 -15.70 -19.11
C TYR A 101 0.57 -14.79 -17.89
N ASP A 102 1.33 -13.71 -18.02
CA ASP A 102 1.44 -12.64 -17.04
C ASP A 102 0.68 -11.42 -17.54
N ILE A 103 -0.42 -11.09 -16.86
CA ILE A 103 -1.35 -10.02 -17.23
C ILE A 103 -1.18 -8.88 -16.24
N VAL A 104 -0.57 -7.79 -16.67
CA VAL A 104 -0.25 -6.65 -15.81
C VAL A 104 -1.06 -5.43 -16.24
N ALA A 105 -1.90 -4.90 -15.35
CA ALA A 105 -2.65 -3.67 -15.61
C ALA A 105 -1.75 -2.45 -15.35
N VAL A 106 -1.46 -1.67 -16.40
CA VAL A 106 -0.51 -0.53 -16.39
C VAL A 106 -1.20 0.80 -16.75
N ASN A 107 -0.41 1.88 -16.86
CA ASN A 107 -0.86 3.28 -17.02
C ASN A 107 -1.61 3.83 -15.79
N GLN A 108 -2.12 5.05 -15.92
CA GLN A 108 -3.00 5.69 -14.95
C GLN A 108 -4.46 5.23 -15.13
N ALA A 109 -5.30 5.46 -14.13
CA ALA A 109 -6.70 5.03 -14.11
C ALA A 109 -7.50 5.43 -15.36
N GLU A 110 -7.24 6.62 -15.93
CA GLU A 110 -7.93 7.14 -17.12
C GLU A 110 -7.62 6.37 -18.42
N SER A 111 -6.51 5.63 -18.45
CA SER A 111 -5.99 4.94 -19.63
C SER A 111 -5.45 3.55 -19.30
N ILE A 112 -6.02 2.95 -18.25
CA ILE A 112 -5.59 1.65 -17.75
C ILE A 112 -5.73 0.59 -18.85
N GLU A 113 -4.69 -0.19 -19.07
CA GLU A 113 -4.67 -1.23 -20.10
C GLU A 113 -3.84 -2.44 -19.65
N PRO A 114 -4.09 -3.64 -20.19
CA PRO A 114 -3.29 -4.81 -19.88
C PRO A 114 -2.04 -4.89 -20.76
N VAL A 115 -0.90 -5.24 -20.16
CA VAL A 115 0.24 -5.84 -20.84
C VAL A 115 0.19 -7.34 -20.59
N VAL A 116 0.29 -8.15 -21.65
CA VAL A 116 0.27 -9.60 -21.56
C VAL A 116 1.63 -10.13 -22.02
N LEU A 117 2.38 -10.72 -21.10
CA LEU A 117 3.58 -11.50 -21.40
C LEU A 117 3.19 -12.98 -21.46
N SER A 118 3.80 -13.74 -22.36
CA SER A 118 3.47 -15.15 -22.54
C SER A 118 4.72 -15.99 -22.74
N ARG A 119 4.74 -17.18 -22.16
CA ARG A 119 5.86 -18.10 -22.25
C ARG A 119 5.43 -19.55 -22.05
N PRO A 120 6.22 -20.53 -22.51
CA PRO A 120 5.98 -21.93 -22.17
C PRO A 120 6.04 -22.17 -20.66
N ASP A 121 5.12 -22.98 -20.13
CA ASP A 121 5.10 -23.45 -18.74
C ASP A 121 6.18 -24.52 -18.52
N ILE A 122 7.43 -24.05 -18.53
CA ILE A 122 8.62 -24.86 -18.32
C ILE A 122 9.45 -24.17 -17.26
N LEU A 123 9.64 -24.78 -16.09
CA LEU A 123 10.48 -24.23 -15.02
C LEU A 123 11.97 -24.24 -15.39
N PRO A 124 12.78 -23.29 -14.87
CA PRO A 124 14.23 -23.36 -14.99
C PRO A 124 14.80 -24.58 -14.26
N SER A 125 16.05 -24.95 -14.57
CA SER A 125 16.71 -26.04 -13.86
C SER A 125 16.93 -25.68 -12.39
N GLY A 126 17.07 -26.69 -11.52
CA GLY A 126 17.22 -26.48 -10.07
C GLY A 126 18.52 -25.78 -9.63
N ASN A 127 19.44 -25.48 -10.55
CA ASN A 127 20.67 -24.70 -10.28
C ASN A 127 20.67 -23.33 -10.98
N GLU A 128 19.61 -23.02 -11.73
CA GLU A 128 19.43 -21.77 -12.45
C GLU A 128 18.22 -21.03 -11.89
N ILE A 129 18.16 -19.75 -12.18
CA ILE A 129 17.00 -18.90 -11.98
C ILE A 129 16.58 -18.36 -13.33
N ARG A 130 15.29 -18.07 -13.47
CA ARG A 130 14.75 -17.30 -14.58
C ARG A 130 14.17 -15.99 -14.06
N VAL A 131 14.54 -14.89 -14.69
CA VAL A 131 14.02 -13.56 -14.36
C VAL A 131 13.48 -12.91 -15.62
N ASP A 132 12.18 -12.68 -15.62
CA ASP A 132 11.50 -11.82 -16.57
C ASP A 132 11.32 -10.42 -15.97
N VAL A 133 11.27 -9.39 -16.81
CA VAL A 133 11.21 -8.00 -16.34
C VAL A 133 10.22 -7.19 -17.18
N LEU A 134 9.24 -6.58 -16.52
CA LEU A 134 8.36 -5.62 -17.16
C LEU A 134 8.61 -4.22 -16.63
N HIS A 135 8.94 -3.29 -17.53
CA HIS A 135 8.91 -1.87 -17.19
C HIS A 135 7.47 -1.36 -17.29
N ALA A 136 6.83 -1.12 -16.14
CA ALA A 136 5.42 -0.74 -16.01
C ALA A 136 5.19 0.68 -15.44
N HIS A 137 6.22 1.52 -15.42
CA HIS A 137 6.10 2.91 -14.99
C HIS A 137 5.96 3.83 -16.23
N PRO A 138 4.80 4.47 -16.45
CA PRO A 138 4.52 5.21 -17.69
C PRO A 138 5.37 6.48 -17.85
N ASP A 139 5.71 7.16 -16.74
CA ASP A 139 6.46 8.43 -16.78
C ASP A 139 7.98 8.29 -16.67
N VAL A 140 8.50 7.05 -16.61
CA VAL A 140 9.96 6.80 -16.60
C VAL A 140 10.39 6.39 -18.02
N PRO A 141 11.40 7.04 -18.62
CA PRO A 141 11.95 6.62 -19.91
C PRO A 141 12.61 5.24 -19.83
N ALA A 142 12.98 4.68 -20.98
CA ALA A 142 13.67 3.40 -21.05
C ALA A 142 14.86 3.29 -20.08
N VAL A 143 14.99 2.11 -19.47
CA VAL A 143 15.96 1.83 -18.40
C VAL A 143 16.91 0.70 -18.77
N ASP A 144 18.13 0.76 -18.24
CA ASP A 144 19.04 -0.37 -18.25
C ASP A 144 18.85 -1.18 -16.96
N ILE A 145 18.70 -2.49 -17.11
CA ILE A 145 18.52 -3.44 -16.00
C ILE A 145 19.86 -4.11 -15.72
N TYR A 146 20.37 -3.93 -14.50
CA TYR A 146 21.55 -4.65 -14.02
C TYR A 146 21.12 -5.72 -13.04
N LEU A 147 21.48 -6.96 -13.34
CA LEU A 147 21.28 -8.11 -12.48
C LEU A 147 22.64 -8.80 -12.31
N ASN A 148 23.37 -8.39 -11.29
CA ASN A 148 24.75 -8.82 -11.09
C ASN A 148 25.11 -8.97 -9.60
N THR A 149 26.23 -9.63 -9.31
CA THR A 149 26.71 -9.87 -7.93
C THR A 149 27.62 -8.76 -7.40
N GLU A 150 28.21 -7.95 -8.30
CA GLU A 150 29.15 -6.88 -7.96
C GLU A 150 28.48 -5.68 -7.26
N GLU A 151 29.23 -4.97 -6.43
CA GLU A 151 28.76 -3.75 -5.75
C GLU A 151 28.70 -2.52 -6.65
N ASP A 152 29.60 -2.44 -7.63
CA ASP A 152 29.71 -1.35 -8.60
C ASP A 152 29.35 -1.83 -10.01
N ILE A 153 28.62 -1.00 -10.76
CA ILE A 153 28.21 -1.26 -12.15
C ILE A 153 29.05 -0.49 -13.17
N SER A 154 30.04 0.31 -12.75
CA SER A 154 30.82 1.18 -13.63
C SER A 154 31.50 0.46 -14.81
N ALA A 155 31.88 -0.80 -14.61
CA ALA A 155 32.48 -1.68 -15.63
C ALA A 155 31.60 -2.90 -16.00
N VAL A 156 30.36 -2.93 -15.53
CA VAL A 156 29.39 -4.01 -15.77
C VAL A 156 28.46 -3.58 -16.90
N GLU A 157 28.23 -4.43 -17.88
CA GLU A 157 27.17 -4.20 -18.88
C GLU A 157 25.81 -4.58 -18.30
N PRO A 158 24.72 -3.88 -18.66
CA PRO A 158 23.39 -4.26 -18.21
C PRO A 158 23.02 -5.66 -18.73
N ALA A 159 22.22 -6.38 -17.94
CA ALA A 159 21.63 -7.65 -18.33
C ALA A 159 20.56 -7.46 -19.41
N VAL A 160 19.86 -6.32 -19.37
CA VAL A 160 18.92 -5.87 -20.40
C VAL A 160 19.13 -4.38 -20.62
N ALA A 161 19.51 -3.99 -21.84
CA ALA A 161 19.78 -2.58 -22.16
C ALA A 161 18.53 -1.90 -22.74
N GLY A 162 18.19 -0.72 -22.22
CA GLY A 162 17.16 0.15 -22.80
C GLY A 162 15.75 -0.43 -22.83
N LEU A 163 15.36 -1.23 -21.83
CA LEU A 163 14.00 -1.77 -21.69
C LEU A 163 12.99 -0.61 -21.63
N ALA A 164 12.13 -0.49 -22.64
CA ALA A 164 11.11 0.55 -22.70
C ALA A 164 9.81 0.17 -21.96
N PHE A 165 9.00 1.18 -21.65
CA PHE A 165 7.69 0.99 -21.02
C PHE A 165 6.81 0.03 -21.85
N LYS A 166 6.28 -1.02 -21.19
CA LYS A 166 5.43 -2.09 -21.75
C LYS A 166 6.10 -3.00 -22.79
N GLU A 167 7.40 -2.90 -22.98
CA GLU A 167 8.11 -3.70 -23.97
C GLU A 167 8.28 -5.16 -23.49
N ASP A 168 7.91 -6.10 -24.35
CA ASP A 168 8.34 -7.50 -24.27
C ASP A 168 9.70 -7.61 -24.99
N HIS A 169 10.79 -7.52 -24.22
CA HIS A 169 12.13 -7.32 -24.75
C HIS A 169 12.79 -8.64 -25.18
N PRO A 170 13.49 -8.70 -26.33
CA PRO A 170 14.03 -9.96 -26.88
C PRO A 170 15.15 -10.61 -26.05
N GLU A 171 15.76 -9.88 -25.11
CA GLU A 171 16.74 -10.43 -24.16
C GLU A 171 16.10 -11.06 -22.91
N LEU A 172 14.78 -10.95 -22.77
CA LEU A 172 14.01 -11.52 -21.69
C LEU A 172 13.31 -12.82 -22.11
N PRO A 173 13.05 -13.73 -21.15
CA PRO A 173 13.58 -13.71 -19.79
C PRO A 173 15.08 -14.08 -19.74
N VAL A 174 15.81 -13.57 -18.75
CA VAL A 174 17.22 -13.94 -18.53
C VAL A 174 17.33 -15.20 -17.67
N ILE A 175 18.25 -16.09 -18.02
CA ILE A 175 18.57 -17.30 -17.24
C ILE A 175 19.96 -17.13 -16.63
N LEU A 176 20.06 -17.30 -15.32
CA LEU A 176 21.30 -17.08 -14.56
C LEU A 176 21.54 -18.21 -13.56
N PRO A 177 22.79 -18.45 -13.10
CA PRO A 177 23.03 -19.35 -11.97
C PRO A 177 22.39 -18.82 -10.68
N ALA A 178 21.93 -19.72 -9.82
CA ALA A 178 21.49 -19.35 -8.47
C ALA A 178 22.62 -18.67 -7.67
N ALA A 179 22.34 -17.49 -7.13
CA ALA A 179 23.29 -16.69 -6.35
C ALA A 179 22.58 -15.55 -5.59
N THR A 180 23.34 -14.78 -4.81
CA THR A 180 22.89 -13.51 -4.27
C THR A 180 23.16 -12.40 -5.27
N TYR A 181 22.10 -11.83 -5.85
CA TYR A 181 22.17 -10.76 -6.83
C TYR A 181 21.84 -9.41 -6.21
N ARG A 182 22.20 -8.34 -6.93
CA ARG A 182 21.76 -6.99 -6.66
C ARG A 182 21.06 -6.48 -7.91
N LEU A 183 19.83 -6.02 -7.76
CA LEU A 183 19.04 -5.46 -8.85
C LEU A 183 19.25 -3.95 -8.85
N ARG A 184 19.62 -3.40 -10.01
CA ARG A 184 19.78 -1.96 -10.17
C ARG A 184 19.17 -1.50 -11.48
N LEU A 185 18.65 -0.28 -11.46
CA LEU A 185 18.11 0.39 -12.63
C LEU A 185 18.87 1.70 -12.84
N THR A 186 19.20 1.99 -14.09
CA THR A 186 19.65 3.31 -14.53
C THR A 186 18.77 3.76 -15.69
N LEU A 187 18.75 5.06 -15.99
CA LEU A 187 18.26 5.48 -17.31
C LEU A 187 19.13 4.85 -18.40
N ALA A 188 18.54 4.55 -19.55
CA ALA A 188 19.23 3.91 -20.66
C ALA A 188 20.51 4.67 -21.07
N GLY A 189 21.62 3.94 -21.16
CA GLY A 189 22.94 4.48 -21.51
C GLY A 189 23.65 5.23 -20.37
N SER A 190 23.06 5.28 -19.17
CA SER A 190 23.67 5.87 -17.98
C SER A 190 24.29 4.81 -17.07
N LYS A 191 25.18 5.24 -16.17
CA LYS A 191 25.67 4.44 -15.03
C LYS A 191 25.26 5.02 -13.68
N THR A 192 24.46 6.09 -13.68
CA THR A 192 23.89 6.66 -12.46
C THR A 192 22.72 5.81 -12.02
N VAL A 193 22.90 5.12 -10.89
CA VAL A 193 21.89 4.26 -10.27
C VAL A 193 20.71 5.10 -9.80
N ALA A 194 19.53 4.81 -10.32
CA ALA A 194 18.25 5.41 -9.92
C ALA A 194 17.49 4.53 -8.93
N TYR A 195 17.68 3.20 -9.01
CA TYR A 195 17.15 2.22 -8.07
C TYR A 195 18.20 1.16 -7.76
N ALA A 196 18.27 0.69 -6.52
CA ALA A 196 19.08 -0.44 -6.06
C ALA A 196 18.34 -1.24 -4.97
N SER A 197 18.23 -2.57 -5.09
CA SER A 197 17.53 -3.41 -4.11
C SER A 197 18.32 -3.77 -2.84
N GLY A 198 19.64 -3.58 -2.85
CA GLY A 198 20.53 -4.33 -1.95
C GLY A 198 20.70 -5.80 -2.40
N PRO A 199 21.41 -6.65 -1.62
CA PRO A 199 21.60 -8.06 -1.95
C PRO A 199 20.30 -8.85 -1.76
N VAL A 200 19.95 -9.66 -2.75
CA VAL A 200 18.76 -10.53 -2.78
C VAL A 200 19.21 -11.95 -3.12
N GLU A 201 18.91 -12.90 -2.25
CA GLU A 201 19.20 -14.31 -2.48
C GLU A 201 18.18 -14.91 -3.45
N LEU A 202 18.65 -15.39 -4.60
CA LEU A 202 17.81 -16.04 -5.61
C LEU A 202 18.19 -17.52 -5.70
N ASN A 203 17.32 -18.36 -5.17
CA ASN A 203 17.51 -19.80 -5.05
C ASN A 203 17.32 -20.51 -6.40
N GLY A 204 18.03 -21.61 -6.63
CA GLY A 204 17.85 -22.39 -7.85
C GLY A 204 16.42 -22.91 -7.99
N GLY A 205 15.90 -22.89 -9.22
CA GLY A 205 14.49 -23.13 -9.54
C GLY A 205 13.59 -21.90 -9.45
N SER A 206 14.09 -20.74 -9.00
CA SER A 206 13.28 -19.51 -8.97
C SER A 206 12.88 -19.07 -10.37
N ASP A 207 11.59 -18.77 -10.55
CA ASP A 207 11.03 -18.28 -11.80
C ASP A 207 10.23 -17.00 -11.56
N LEU A 208 10.86 -15.87 -11.84
CA LEU A 208 10.42 -14.57 -11.36
C LEU A 208 9.89 -13.72 -12.51
N LEU A 209 8.82 -12.98 -12.26
CA LEU A 209 8.51 -11.76 -13.00
C LEU A 209 8.78 -10.56 -12.10
N ILE A 210 9.59 -9.62 -12.58
CA ILE A 210 9.90 -8.38 -11.89
C ILE A 210 9.26 -7.22 -12.62
N THR A 211 8.27 -6.58 -11.99
CA THR A 211 7.55 -5.45 -12.59
C THR A 211 7.98 -4.15 -11.93
N ALA A 212 8.57 -3.22 -12.69
CA ALA A 212 8.97 -1.90 -12.21
C ALA A 212 7.78 -0.92 -12.28
N VAL A 213 7.23 -0.53 -11.13
CA VAL A 213 5.99 0.26 -11.00
C VAL A 213 6.24 1.60 -10.29
N PRO A 214 5.36 2.62 -10.44
CA PRO A 214 5.52 3.91 -9.75
C PRO A 214 5.69 3.82 -8.22
N ASN A 215 6.67 4.55 -7.67
CA ASN A 215 6.81 4.64 -6.22
C ASN A 215 5.89 5.73 -5.67
N VAL A 216 4.83 5.32 -4.97
CA VAL A 216 3.85 6.21 -4.33
C VAL A 216 4.09 6.38 -2.83
N SER A 217 5.22 5.88 -2.31
CA SER A 217 5.57 6.03 -0.90
C SER A 217 5.95 7.47 -0.57
N GLY A 218 5.50 7.97 0.58
CA GLY A 218 5.82 9.33 1.05
C GLY A 218 7.31 9.61 1.26
N GLY A 219 8.10 8.57 1.50
CA GLY A 219 9.56 8.59 1.63
C GLY A 219 10.33 8.16 0.38
N ALA A 220 9.70 8.24 -0.81
CA ALA A 220 10.29 7.82 -2.07
C ALA A 220 11.63 8.52 -2.36
N VAL A 221 12.67 7.71 -2.59
CA VAL A 221 13.98 8.19 -3.08
C VAL A 221 14.27 7.72 -4.51
N SER A 222 13.49 6.76 -5.00
CA SER A 222 13.49 6.25 -6.37
C SER A 222 12.08 6.41 -6.95
N PRO A 223 11.93 6.73 -8.25
CA PRO A 223 10.62 6.81 -8.89
C PRO A 223 9.92 5.46 -9.03
N VAL A 224 10.64 4.35 -8.85
CA VAL A 224 10.10 2.99 -9.01
C VAL A 224 10.24 2.15 -7.74
N ASN A 225 9.26 1.27 -7.54
CA ASN A 225 9.39 0.03 -6.76
C ASN A 225 9.45 -1.17 -7.71
N LEU A 226 10.04 -2.27 -7.27
CA LEU A 226 10.02 -3.54 -8.01
C LEU A 226 9.03 -4.50 -7.35
N LEU A 227 8.05 -4.98 -8.11
CA LEU A 227 7.17 -6.07 -7.71
C LEU A 227 7.81 -7.38 -8.15
N VAL A 228 8.18 -8.24 -7.21
CA VAL A 228 8.76 -9.55 -7.48
C VAL A 228 7.67 -10.59 -7.31
N ALA A 229 7.19 -11.14 -8.42
CA ALA A 229 6.24 -12.24 -8.45
C ALA A 229 6.99 -13.57 -8.60
N ASP A 230 6.87 -14.47 -7.62
CA ASP A 230 7.60 -15.74 -7.55
C ASP A 230 6.78 -16.97 -7.98
N GLY A 231 5.52 -16.75 -8.37
CA GLY A 231 4.56 -17.79 -8.73
C GLY A 231 3.53 -18.05 -7.64
N GLU A 232 3.83 -17.73 -6.38
CA GLU A 232 2.93 -17.88 -5.23
C GLU A 232 2.42 -16.53 -4.72
N GLN A 233 3.27 -15.51 -4.73
CA GLN A 233 2.95 -14.18 -4.19
C GLN A 233 3.70 -13.07 -4.92
N ILE A 234 3.31 -11.83 -4.63
CA ILE A 234 4.02 -10.63 -5.07
C ILE A 234 4.61 -9.93 -3.85
N THR A 235 5.91 -9.68 -3.87
CA THR A 235 6.61 -8.89 -2.85
C THR A 235 7.10 -7.56 -3.43
N VAL A 236 6.93 -6.48 -2.67
CA VAL A 236 7.47 -5.16 -3.02
C VAL A 236 8.92 -5.07 -2.57
N LEU A 237 9.85 -5.01 -3.50
CA LEU A 237 11.26 -4.75 -3.27
C LEU A 237 11.53 -3.25 -3.44
N ARG A 238 11.87 -2.60 -2.33
CA ARG A 238 12.07 -1.15 -2.25
C ARG A 238 13.52 -0.76 -2.55
N ASN A 239 13.72 0.52 -2.87
CA ASN A 239 15.06 1.04 -3.07
C ASN A 239 15.87 1.05 -1.76
N LEU A 240 17.18 0.83 -1.84
CA LEU A 240 18.11 0.96 -0.73
C LEU A 240 18.19 2.42 -0.29
N GLY A 241 17.86 2.68 0.97
CA GLY A 241 17.78 4.05 1.50
C GLY A 241 16.43 4.71 1.29
N GLU A 242 15.40 3.96 0.88
CA GLU A 242 14.01 4.38 0.96
C GLU A 242 13.69 4.89 2.38
N GLN A 243 13.12 6.09 2.46
CA GLN A 243 12.87 6.77 3.73
C GLN A 243 11.48 6.41 4.26
N VAL A 244 11.23 6.74 5.53
CA VAL A 244 9.88 6.82 6.08
C VAL A 244 9.41 8.27 6.02
N GLU A 245 8.12 8.49 5.78
CA GLU A 245 7.49 9.78 6.03
C GLU A 245 6.77 9.78 7.38
N VAL A 246 7.16 10.70 8.26
CA VAL A 246 6.53 10.88 9.57
C VAL A 246 5.89 12.26 9.60
N ARG A 247 4.58 12.26 9.84
CA ARG A 247 3.81 13.46 10.08
C ARG A 247 3.48 13.56 11.56
N VAL A 248 3.69 14.72 12.15
CA VAL A 248 3.32 15.00 13.54
C VAL A 248 2.25 16.07 13.59
N VAL A 249 1.34 15.93 14.54
CA VAL A 249 0.23 16.87 14.74
C VAL A 249 0.09 17.19 16.21
N HIS A 250 0.13 18.48 16.54
CA HIS A 250 -0.12 18.94 17.89
C HIS A 250 -1.62 19.20 18.08
N ALA A 251 -2.35 18.26 18.69
CA ALA A 251 -3.80 18.35 18.88
C ALA A 251 -4.23 18.64 20.34
N VAL A 252 -3.32 19.15 21.18
CA VAL A 252 -3.59 19.47 22.60
C VAL A 252 -3.71 20.98 22.78
N ALA A 253 -4.93 21.47 23.03
CA ALA A 253 -5.24 22.90 23.02
C ALA A 253 -4.69 23.68 24.22
N ASP A 254 -4.50 23.03 25.37
CA ASP A 254 -4.04 23.65 26.62
C ASP A 254 -2.53 23.49 26.86
N ALA A 255 -1.79 22.97 25.88
CA ALA A 255 -0.34 22.86 25.90
C ALA A 255 0.35 24.03 25.16
N PRO A 256 1.58 24.39 25.57
CA PRO A 256 2.41 25.34 24.83
C PRO A 256 2.91 24.70 23.53
N ASN A 257 3.55 25.50 22.67
CA ASN A 257 4.27 24.98 21.51
C ASN A 257 5.28 23.91 21.93
N VAL A 258 5.46 22.91 21.07
CA VAL A 258 6.28 21.74 21.36
C VAL A 258 7.38 21.52 20.35
N ASP A 259 8.47 20.92 20.81
CA ASP A 259 9.50 20.33 19.96
C ASP A 259 9.34 18.80 19.96
N VAL A 260 9.63 18.16 18.83
CA VAL A 260 9.79 16.70 18.73
C VAL A 260 11.27 16.39 18.68
N LEU A 261 11.71 15.51 19.58
CA LEU A 261 13.10 15.08 19.69
C LEU A 261 13.23 13.62 19.32
N ALA A 262 14.33 13.27 18.66
CA ALA A 262 14.78 11.92 18.42
C ALA A 262 16.13 11.71 19.13
N SER A 263 16.18 10.73 20.04
CA SER A 263 17.38 10.40 20.83
C SER A 263 17.98 11.63 21.53
N GLY A 264 17.09 12.49 22.07
CA GLY A 264 17.44 13.68 22.84
C GLY A 264 17.84 14.93 22.04
N SER A 265 17.78 14.87 20.70
CA SER A 265 18.02 16.03 19.82
C SER A 265 16.74 16.42 19.09
N VAL A 266 16.45 17.72 18.98
CA VAL A 266 15.31 18.22 18.20
C VAL A 266 15.46 17.78 16.75
N VAL A 267 14.40 17.20 16.19
CA VAL A 267 14.34 16.80 14.78
C VAL A 267 14.19 18.04 13.91
N ASP A 268 15.02 18.16 12.87
CA ASP A 268 14.93 19.29 11.95
C ASP A 268 13.55 19.39 11.30
N GLY A 269 12.96 20.60 11.29
CA GLY A 269 11.59 20.83 10.84
C GLY A 269 10.48 20.53 11.87
N LEU A 270 10.79 19.93 13.02
CA LEU A 270 9.83 19.60 14.09
C LEU A 270 10.05 20.41 15.38
N SER A 271 10.41 21.68 15.25
CA SER A 271 10.54 22.62 16.38
C SER A 271 9.40 23.63 16.41
N ASP A 272 9.06 24.12 17.60
CA ASP A 272 8.07 25.19 17.85
C ASP A 272 6.71 24.93 17.17
N ILE A 273 6.26 23.68 17.21
CA ILE A 273 5.00 23.25 16.59
C ILE A 273 3.84 23.81 17.42
N THR A 274 3.01 24.62 16.77
CA THR A 274 1.83 25.25 17.39
C THR A 274 0.63 24.30 17.46
N PHE A 275 -0.30 24.54 18.39
CA PHE A 275 -1.58 23.79 18.40
C PHE A 275 -2.22 23.86 17.01
N ARG A 276 -2.70 22.71 16.52
CA ARG A 276 -3.30 22.47 15.19
C ARG A 276 -2.34 22.41 14.02
N GLU A 277 -1.05 22.52 14.26
CA GLU A 277 -0.07 22.48 13.19
C GLU A 277 0.30 21.05 12.79
N PHE A 278 0.44 20.86 11.48
CA PHE A 278 0.92 19.64 10.85
C PHE A 278 2.34 19.90 10.38
N ARG A 279 3.24 18.97 10.66
CA ARG A 279 4.60 18.96 10.14
C ARG A 279 4.94 17.57 9.65
N SER A 280 5.49 17.48 8.45
CA SER A 280 6.00 16.23 7.90
C SER A 280 7.51 16.30 7.75
N VAL A 281 8.18 15.21 8.07
CA VAL A 281 9.60 15.01 7.84
C VAL A 281 9.82 13.63 7.24
N ARG A 282 10.95 13.47 6.56
CA ARG A 282 11.44 12.15 6.16
C ARG A 282 12.59 11.73 7.04
N LEU A 283 12.55 10.49 7.52
CA LEU A 283 13.57 9.92 8.40
C LEU A 283 14.12 8.63 7.79
N ALA A 284 15.25 8.16 8.31
CA ALA A 284 15.73 6.84 7.96
C ALA A 284 14.83 5.76 8.59
N PRO A 285 14.68 4.58 7.96
CA PRO A 285 13.86 3.50 8.51
C PRO A 285 14.63 2.74 9.60
N GLU A 286 14.61 3.26 10.81
CA GLU A 286 15.27 2.68 11.98
C GLU A 286 14.43 2.85 13.26
N HIS A 287 15.03 2.57 14.41
CA HIS A 287 14.42 2.76 15.73
C HIS A 287 14.84 4.12 16.30
N TYR A 288 13.89 4.87 16.82
CA TYR A 288 14.12 6.17 17.45
C TYR A 288 13.55 6.19 18.86
N ASP A 289 14.28 6.79 19.79
CA ASP A 289 13.73 7.22 21.07
C ASP A 289 13.06 8.59 20.87
N LEU A 290 11.77 8.58 20.58
CA LEU A 290 11.01 9.80 20.33
C LEU A 290 10.52 10.42 21.63
N SER A 291 10.58 11.74 21.72
CA SER A 291 9.94 12.48 22.82
C SER A 291 9.36 13.79 22.32
N VAL A 292 8.35 14.29 23.05
CA VAL A 292 7.76 15.61 22.81
C VAL A 292 7.94 16.44 24.06
N ALA A 293 8.56 17.61 23.90
CA ALA A 293 8.86 18.52 25.00
C ALA A 293 8.36 19.94 24.72
N ALA A 294 8.25 20.76 25.75
CA ALA A 294 7.89 22.16 25.59
C ALA A 294 8.99 22.93 24.84
N ALA A 295 8.66 23.64 23.77
CA ALA A 295 9.64 24.30 22.90
C ALA A 295 10.50 25.36 23.62
N PHE A 296 10.00 25.95 24.71
CA PHE A 296 10.75 26.90 25.51
C PHE A 296 11.75 26.25 26.47
N ASP A 297 11.60 24.96 26.79
CA ASP A 297 12.44 24.19 27.70
C ASP A 297 12.30 22.68 27.42
N ASN A 298 13.24 22.14 26.63
CA ASN A 298 13.25 20.72 26.25
C ASN A 298 13.55 19.75 27.41
N SER A 299 13.74 20.24 28.65
CA SER A 299 13.73 19.38 29.84
C SER A 299 12.31 19.04 30.33
N VAL A 300 11.29 19.75 29.84
CA VAL A 300 9.88 19.51 30.17
C VAL A 300 9.26 18.60 29.12
N VAL A 301 9.44 17.29 29.31
CA VAL A 301 8.92 16.24 28.42
C VAL A 301 7.50 15.86 28.81
N VAL A 302 6.59 15.80 27.84
CA VAL A 302 5.16 15.44 28.03
C VAL A 302 4.75 14.15 27.32
N ILE A 303 5.52 13.71 26.32
CA ILE A 303 5.38 12.39 25.70
C ILE A 303 6.77 11.75 25.64
N ASP A 304 6.85 10.48 26.03
CA ASP A 304 8.02 9.62 25.86
C ASP A 304 7.60 8.36 25.10
N ALA A 305 8.26 8.08 23.98
CA ALA A 305 7.99 6.98 23.08
C ALA A 305 9.32 6.31 22.66
N PRO A 306 9.97 5.59 23.60
CA PRO A 306 11.23 4.93 23.33
C PRO A 306 11.05 3.77 22.33
N ASP A 307 12.12 3.44 21.62
CA ASP A 307 12.17 2.31 20.67
C ASP A 307 11.06 2.33 19.59
N THR A 308 10.67 3.52 19.14
CA THR A 308 9.69 3.67 18.05
C THR A 308 10.34 3.24 16.73
N SER A 309 9.81 2.17 16.12
CA SER A 309 10.34 1.57 14.91
C SER A 309 9.61 2.07 13.65
N PHE A 310 10.34 2.44 12.62
CA PHE A 310 9.80 2.77 11.30
C PHE A 310 10.33 1.84 10.22
N ALA A 311 9.43 1.40 9.34
CA ALA A 311 9.80 0.58 8.19
C ALA A 311 10.00 1.44 6.93
N ALA A 312 10.87 1.00 6.03
CA ALA A 312 11.15 1.73 4.79
C ALA A 312 9.90 1.87 3.91
N GLY A 313 9.68 3.07 3.36
CA GLY A 313 8.58 3.36 2.45
C GLY A 313 7.20 3.47 3.10
N THR A 314 7.10 3.42 4.43
CA THR A 314 5.83 3.69 5.14
C THR A 314 5.61 5.19 5.31
N SER A 315 4.34 5.59 5.42
CA SER A 315 3.94 6.90 5.93
C SER A 315 3.22 6.70 7.26
N THR A 316 3.44 7.56 8.24
CA THR A 316 2.80 7.46 9.57
C THR A 316 2.50 8.86 10.11
N SER A 317 1.29 9.06 10.62
CA SER A 317 0.94 10.25 11.40
C SER A 317 0.96 9.96 12.90
N ILE A 318 1.48 10.89 13.68
CA ILE A 318 1.55 10.84 15.14
C ILE A 318 0.88 12.09 15.70
N TYR A 319 -0.27 11.91 16.33
CA TYR A 319 -1.04 12.97 16.94
C TYR A 319 -0.75 13.02 18.45
N ALA A 320 -0.35 14.17 18.98
CA ALA A 320 -0.40 14.40 20.42
C ALA A 320 -1.85 14.73 20.81
N VAL A 321 -2.49 13.86 21.59
CA VAL A 321 -3.91 13.98 21.99
C VAL A 321 -4.04 13.93 23.52
N GLY A 322 -5.12 14.50 24.07
CA GLY A 322 -5.35 14.57 25.53
C GLY A 322 -5.39 16.00 26.06
N LYS A 323 -5.07 16.19 27.34
CA LYS A 323 -4.96 17.50 27.99
C LYS A 323 -3.67 17.60 28.78
N LEU A 324 -3.05 18.78 28.75
CA LEU A 324 -1.92 19.06 29.62
C LEU A 324 -2.36 19.11 31.07
N ASN A 325 -3.45 19.82 31.42
CA ASN A 325 -3.88 20.13 32.80
C ASN A 325 -2.79 20.78 33.67
N SER A 326 -1.79 19.99 34.09
CA SER A 326 -0.56 20.35 34.76
C SER A 326 0.54 19.36 34.33
N VAL A 327 1.82 19.69 34.50
CA VAL A 327 2.92 18.75 34.15
C VAL A 327 2.81 17.40 34.90
N THR A 328 2.14 17.36 36.05
CA THR A 328 1.96 16.13 36.85
C THR A 328 0.64 15.40 36.62
N ASP A 329 -0.36 16.05 36.02
CA ASP A 329 -1.71 15.51 35.77
C ASP A 329 -2.06 15.47 34.27
N SER A 330 -1.02 15.50 33.44
CA SER A 330 -1.14 15.37 31.99
C SER A 330 -1.75 14.03 31.61
N THR A 331 -2.69 14.07 30.67
CA THR A 331 -3.22 12.87 29.99
C THR A 331 -2.77 12.82 28.53
N ILE A 332 -1.74 13.59 28.18
CA ILE A 332 -1.24 13.64 26.81
C ILE A 332 -0.62 12.29 26.46
N GLU A 333 -1.00 11.75 25.31
CA GLU A 333 -0.46 10.51 24.77
C GLU A 333 -0.36 10.59 23.24
N PRO A 334 0.54 9.81 22.61
CA PRO A 334 0.61 9.73 21.16
C PRO A 334 -0.49 8.81 20.61
N LEU A 335 -1.17 9.27 19.56
CA LEU A 335 -2.02 8.47 18.69
C LEU A 335 -1.29 8.25 17.36
N ILE A 336 -0.80 7.04 17.15
CA ILE A 336 -0.03 6.64 15.97
C ILE A 336 -0.96 6.00 14.95
N ILE A 337 -0.93 6.50 13.72
CA ILE A 337 -1.80 6.07 12.63
C ILE A 337 -0.94 5.76 11.40
N PRO A 338 -0.91 4.49 10.93
CA PRO A 338 -0.35 4.16 9.63
C PRO A 338 -1.12 4.88 8.51
N GLU A 339 -0.38 5.48 7.59
CA GLU A 339 -0.94 6.29 6.52
C GLU A 339 -0.87 5.56 5.18
N ASP A 340 -1.96 5.62 4.43
CA ASP A 340 -1.97 5.37 2.99
C ASP A 340 -2.20 6.72 2.30
N LEU A 341 -1.10 7.34 1.85
CA LEU A 341 -1.12 8.63 1.16
C LEU A 341 -1.18 8.50 -0.37
N ARG A 342 -1.34 7.28 -0.90
CA ARG A 342 -1.45 7.06 -2.35
C ARG A 342 -2.68 7.79 -2.91
N PRO A 343 -2.54 8.71 -3.88
CA PRO A 343 -3.72 9.30 -4.52
C PRO A 343 -4.49 8.25 -5.32
N VAL A 344 -5.83 8.34 -5.31
CA VAL A 344 -6.70 7.50 -6.14
C VAL A 344 -7.56 8.39 -7.02
N ALA A 345 -7.38 8.35 -8.34
CA ALA A 345 -8.00 9.27 -9.28
C ALA A 345 -9.53 9.25 -9.28
N ALA A 346 -10.14 8.17 -8.80
CA ALA A 346 -11.59 8.01 -8.81
C ALA A 346 -12.32 8.69 -7.63
N TYR A 347 -11.64 8.97 -6.52
CA TYR A 347 -12.25 9.52 -5.30
C TYR A 347 -11.24 10.21 -4.39
N ALA A 348 -11.73 11.01 -3.43
CA ALA A 348 -10.92 11.52 -2.34
C ALA A 348 -10.85 10.50 -1.19
N LYS A 349 -9.69 10.42 -0.53
CA LYS A 349 -9.53 9.72 0.76
C LYS A 349 -9.57 10.73 1.89
N VAL A 350 -10.54 10.62 2.77
CA VAL A 350 -10.68 11.50 3.94
C VAL A 350 -10.51 10.68 5.21
N ARG A 351 -9.36 10.85 5.85
CA ARG A 351 -9.13 10.32 7.19
C ARG A 351 -9.86 11.20 8.19
N VAL A 352 -10.59 10.58 9.10
CA VAL A 352 -11.20 11.25 10.24
C VAL A 352 -10.53 10.79 11.51
N VAL A 353 -10.14 11.74 12.37
CA VAL A 353 -9.47 11.51 13.65
C VAL A 353 -10.25 12.19 14.77
N HIS A 354 -10.71 11.41 15.74
CA HIS A 354 -11.31 11.97 16.95
C HIS A 354 -10.23 12.25 18.01
N ALA A 355 -9.71 13.48 18.02
CA ALA A 355 -8.65 13.94 18.94
C ALA A 355 -9.15 14.79 20.14
N SER A 356 -10.47 15.00 20.26
CA SER A 356 -11.08 15.78 21.35
C SER A 356 -11.25 14.91 22.60
N SER A 357 -10.40 15.14 23.61
CA SER A 357 -10.48 14.45 24.89
C SER A 357 -11.66 14.96 25.75
N THR A 358 -12.15 16.16 25.50
CA THR A 358 -13.32 16.72 26.21
C THR A 358 -14.60 16.00 25.84
N ALA A 359 -14.80 15.67 24.56
CA ALA A 359 -15.98 14.92 24.12
C ALA A 359 -16.00 13.50 24.70
N ALA A 360 -14.84 12.90 25.00
CA ALA A 360 -14.75 11.59 25.65
C ALA A 360 -15.54 11.52 26.98
N GLY A 361 -15.64 12.65 27.70
CA GLY A 361 -16.42 12.74 28.94
C GLY A 361 -17.94 12.92 28.74
N LEU A 362 -18.38 13.21 27.52
CA LEU A 362 -19.79 13.47 27.16
C LEU A 362 -20.48 12.24 26.55
N GLY A 363 -19.71 11.30 25.99
CA GLY A 363 -20.20 10.09 25.34
C GLY A 363 -19.60 9.91 23.96
N ARG A 364 -20.07 8.88 23.23
CA ARG A 364 -19.70 8.66 21.82
C ARG A 364 -20.22 9.80 20.95
N VAL A 365 -19.45 10.12 19.91
CA VAL A 365 -19.84 11.10 18.90
C VAL A 365 -20.02 10.43 17.55
N ASP A 366 -20.92 10.97 16.74
CA ASP A 366 -21.03 10.66 15.32
C ASP A 366 -20.34 11.76 14.52
N ILE A 367 -19.66 11.36 13.46
CA ILE A 367 -19.11 12.28 12.46
C ILE A 367 -20.08 12.28 11.30
N HIS A 368 -20.55 13.46 10.94
CA HIS A 368 -21.48 13.69 9.86
C HIS A 368 -20.83 14.44 8.71
N ALA A 369 -21.25 14.13 7.49
CA ALA A 369 -20.95 14.91 6.29
C ALA A 369 -22.25 15.18 5.53
N SER A 370 -22.50 16.45 5.22
CA SER A 370 -23.71 16.90 4.52
C SER A 370 -23.34 17.85 3.38
N VAL A 371 -23.98 17.70 2.23
CA VAL A 371 -23.75 18.60 1.08
C VAL A 371 -24.52 19.91 1.20
N ASP A 372 -25.63 19.93 1.95
CA ASP A 372 -26.50 21.11 2.13
C ASP A 372 -26.42 21.71 3.53
N GLY A 373 -25.62 21.11 4.42
CA GLY A 373 -25.44 21.52 5.81
C GLY A 373 -26.58 21.11 6.74
N VAL A 374 -27.54 20.32 6.26
CA VAL A 374 -28.57 19.69 7.09
C VAL A 374 -28.06 18.34 7.57
N PHE A 375 -28.14 18.07 8.87
CA PHE A 375 -27.68 16.83 9.49
C PHE A 375 -28.85 15.99 9.99
N ASP A 376 -28.80 14.71 9.67
CA ASP A 376 -29.70 13.66 10.13
C ASP A 376 -29.02 12.28 10.14
N ALA A 377 -29.77 11.22 10.43
CA ALA A 377 -29.27 9.84 10.46
C ALA A 377 -28.57 9.39 9.17
N SER A 378 -28.96 9.91 8.01
CA SER A 378 -28.38 9.54 6.71
C SER A 378 -27.05 10.23 6.42
N THR A 379 -26.74 11.30 7.17
CA THR A 379 -25.49 12.06 7.02
C THR A 379 -24.36 11.53 7.89
N VAL A 380 -24.61 10.51 8.72
CA VAL A 380 -23.58 9.86 9.54
C VAL A 380 -22.60 9.14 8.61
N VAL A 381 -21.34 9.59 8.62
CA VAL A 381 -20.25 8.93 7.89
C VAL A 381 -19.38 8.07 8.80
N LEU A 382 -19.40 8.35 10.11
CA LEU A 382 -18.78 7.48 11.11
C LEU A 382 -19.61 7.50 12.39
N GLU A 383 -20.16 6.35 12.75
CA GLU A 383 -21.07 6.19 13.90
C GLU A 383 -20.31 5.76 15.16
N GLY A 384 -20.71 6.32 16.32
CA GLY A 384 -20.34 5.82 17.63
C GLY A 384 -18.84 5.90 17.95
N VAL A 385 -18.20 6.98 17.52
CA VAL A 385 -16.75 7.20 17.59
C VAL A 385 -16.31 7.49 19.03
N ASP A 386 -15.39 6.66 19.54
CA ASP A 386 -14.68 6.93 20.80
C ASP A 386 -13.49 7.88 20.57
N PHE A 387 -13.04 8.53 21.65
CA PHE A 387 -11.77 9.27 21.64
C PHE A 387 -10.62 8.38 21.12
N LYS A 388 -9.79 8.94 20.23
CA LYS A 388 -8.69 8.30 19.48
C LYS A 388 -9.11 7.32 18.39
N GLN A 389 -10.41 7.08 18.18
CA GLN A 389 -10.86 6.30 17.05
C GLN A 389 -10.67 7.09 15.75
N THR A 390 -10.38 6.34 14.69
CA THR A 390 -10.13 6.89 13.35
C THR A 390 -10.86 6.05 12.30
N ALA A 391 -11.10 6.65 11.14
CA ALA A 391 -11.58 5.95 9.96
C ALA A 391 -11.03 6.63 8.70
N VAL A 392 -11.07 5.91 7.58
CA VAL A 392 -10.83 6.49 6.25
C VAL A 392 -12.10 6.33 5.45
N LEU A 393 -12.54 7.43 4.87
CA LEU A 393 -13.72 7.51 4.02
C LEU A 393 -13.25 7.75 2.59
N ASN A 394 -13.71 6.92 1.66
CA ASN A 394 -13.54 7.17 0.24
C ASN A 394 -14.79 7.90 -0.23
N VAL A 395 -14.65 9.15 -0.68
CA VAL A 395 -15.78 10.02 -1.04
C VAL A 395 -15.57 10.64 -2.41
N PRO A 396 -16.64 10.87 -3.20
CA PRO A 396 -16.53 11.65 -4.43
C PRO A 396 -15.99 13.07 -4.17
N ALA A 397 -15.44 13.70 -5.20
CA ALA A 397 -15.12 15.13 -5.16
C ALA A 397 -16.38 15.96 -4.85
N GLY A 398 -16.21 16.99 -4.03
CA GLY A 398 -17.31 17.88 -3.68
C GLY A 398 -17.01 18.75 -2.46
N THR A 399 -17.99 19.58 -2.12
CA THR A 399 -17.99 20.38 -0.89
C THR A 399 -18.90 19.71 0.14
N TYR A 400 -18.35 19.47 1.32
CA TYR A 400 -19.02 18.84 2.45
C TYR A 400 -19.00 19.75 3.66
N GLN A 401 -20.15 19.91 4.30
CA GLN A 401 -20.26 20.41 5.66
C GLN A 401 -20.08 19.23 6.61
N LEU A 402 -19.01 19.27 7.37
CA LEU A 402 -18.69 18.28 8.39
C LEU A 402 -19.22 18.73 9.74
N ALA A 403 -19.72 17.78 10.53
CA ALA A 403 -20.15 18.03 11.90
C ALA A 403 -19.73 16.90 12.83
N VAL A 404 -19.47 17.26 14.08
CA VAL A 404 -19.39 16.31 15.19
C VAL A 404 -20.64 16.49 16.05
N ILE A 405 -21.40 15.42 16.21
CA ILE A 405 -22.67 15.40 16.94
C ILE A 405 -22.58 14.33 18.02
N LEU A 406 -23.15 14.55 19.21
CA LEU A 406 -23.22 13.48 20.21
C LEU A 406 -24.17 12.40 19.69
N GLN A 407 -23.75 11.13 19.72
CA GLN A 407 -24.59 10.01 19.24
C GLN A 407 -25.94 9.94 19.98
N SER A 408 -25.97 10.43 21.22
CA SER A 408 -27.17 10.48 22.05
C SER A 408 -28.10 11.67 21.73
N ASP A 409 -27.73 12.58 20.83
CA ASP A 409 -28.53 13.74 20.46
C ASP A 409 -29.48 13.45 19.29
N PRO A 410 -30.79 13.24 19.55
CA PRO A 410 -31.76 12.98 18.50
C PRO A 410 -32.10 14.21 17.64
N SER A 411 -31.60 15.39 18.01
CA SER A 411 -31.83 16.64 17.27
C SER A 411 -30.78 16.93 16.22
N TYR A 412 -29.70 16.13 16.16
CA TYR A 412 -28.57 16.32 15.27
C TYR A 412 -27.95 17.73 15.36
N THR A 413 -27.86 18.29 16.57
CA THR A 413 -27.27 19.62 16.76
C THR A 413 -25.74 19.50 16.78
N PRO A 414 -25.01 20.11 15.83
CA PRO A 414 -23.56 20.02 15.81
C PRO A 414 -22.93 20.68 17.04
N ALA A 415 -21.99 19.97 17.67
CA ALA A 415 -21.09 20.57 18.65
C ALA A 415 -20.06 21.47 17.96
N VAL A 416 -19.55 21.03 16.81
CA VAL A 416 -18.64 21.77 15.94
C VAL A 416 -18.95 21.46 14.48
N THR A 417 -18.68 22.43 13.59
CA THR A 417 -18.82 22.25 12.14
C THR A 417 -17.60 22.79 11.41
N ALA A 418 -17.34 22.26 10.22
CA ALA A 418 -16.36 22.79 9.28
C ALA A 418 -16.84 22.58 7.84
N SER A 419 -16.35 23.40 6.91
CA SER A 419 -16.50 23.16 5.48
C SER A 419 -15.24 22.48 4.95
N ALA A 420 -15.41 21.48 4.10
CA ALA A 420 -14.33 20.78 3.44
C ALA A 420 -14.63 20.69 1.94
N GLU A 421 -13.72 21.20 1.13
CA GLU A 421 -13.70 20.96 -0.31
C GLU A 421 -12.67 19.87 -0.57
N VAL A 422 -13.10 18.78 -1.21
CA VAL A 422 -12.24 17.65 -1.56
C VAL A 422 -12.32 17.37 -3.04
N GLU A 423 -11.17 17.09 -3.63
CA GLU A 423 -11.02 16.71 -5.03
C GLU A 423 -10.66 15.23 -5.14
N ASN A 424 -11.10 14.59 -6.23
CA ASN A 424 -10.68 13.24 -6.59
C ASN A 424 -9.15 13.16 -6.66
N GLY A 425 -8.56 12.06 -6.19
CA GLY A 425 -7.10 11.94 -6.05
C GLY A 425 -6.55 12.62 -4.80
N GLY A 426 -7.32 13.44 -4.10
CA GLY A 426 -6.89 14.06 -2.86
C GLY A 426 -6.92 13.13 -1.66
N VAL A 427 -5.92 13.27 -0.78
CA VAL A 427 -5.86 12.64 0.53
C VAL A 427 -5.94 13.76 1.58
N TYR A 428 -6.80 13.60 2.57
CA TYR A 428 -7.12 14.62 3.55
C TYR A 428 -7.23 14.04 4.95
N SER A 429 -6.93 14.85 5.96
CA SER A 429 -7.21 14.56 7.37
C SER A 429 -8.18 15.58 7.95
N VAL A 430 -9.24 15.08 8.59
CA VAL A 430 -10.19 15.84 9.38
C VAL A 430 -10.00 15.47 10.83
N VAL A 431 -9.71 16.44 11.67
CA VAL A 431 -9.37 16.21 13.08
C VAL A 431 -10.30 17.01 13.97
N ALA A 432 -11.08 16.30 14.78
CA ALA A 432 -11.89 16.91 15.83
C ALA A 432 -11.02 17.17 17.07
N THR A 433 -10.80 18.43 17.41
CA THR A 433 -9.94 18.91 18.52
C THR A 433 -10.76 19.64 19.60
N ASP A 434 -10.17 19.85 20.78
CA ASP A 434 -10.84 20.44 21.96
C ASP A 434 -11.08 21.98 21.91
N ASP A 435 -11.23 22.59 20.73
CA ASP A 435 -11.49 24.03 20.59
C ASP A 435 -12.92 24.33 20.10
N PHE A 436 -13.69 25.03 20.94
CA PHE A 436 -15.09 25.38 20.67
C PHE A 436 -15.25 26.57 19.69
N ALA A 437 -14.18 27.26 19.31
CA ALA A 437 -14.19 28.36 18.35
C ALA A 437 -13.84 27.95 16.90
N GLY A 438 -13.55 26.66 16.65
CA GLY A 438 -13.24 26.13 15.31
C GLY A 438 -12.85 24.65 15.31
N GLY A 439 -13.47 23.82 16.14
CA GLY A 439 -12.95 22.52 16.61
C GLY A 439 -12.62 21.45 15.58
N LEU A 440 -13.11 21.58 14.34
CA LEU A 440 -12.76 20.68 13.24
C LEU A 440 -11.64 21.31 12.40
N LEU A 441 -10.49 20.67 12.41
CA LEU A 441 -9.39 21.02 11.54
C LEU A 441 -9.40 20.14 10.29
N LEU A 442 -9.26 20.75 9.12
CA LEU A 442 -9.05 20.07 7.85
C LEU A 442 -7.62 20.31 7.38
N ASN A 443 -6.91 19.24 7.02
CA ASN A 443 -5.58 19.27 6.43
C ASN A 443 -5.61 18.55 5.07
N VAL A 444 -4.93 19.12 4.08
CA VAL A 444 -4.60 18.42 2.85
C VAL A 444 -3.33 17.63 3.11
N ASP A 445 -3.41 16.32 2.95
CA ASP A 445 -2.35 15.39 3.35
C ASP A 445 -1.36 15.11 2.23
N ASN A 446 -1.67 15.55 1.01
CA ASN A 446 -0.86 15.33 -0.16
C ASN A 446 0.54 15.94 0.01
N THR A 447 1.56 15.12 -0.20
CA THR A 447 2.98 15.51 -0.15
C THR A 447 3.61 15.62 -1.54
N LEU A 448 2.77 15.77 -2.58
CA LEU A 448 3.21 15.91 -3.97
C LEU A 448 4.06 17.17 -4.19
#